data_AF-A0A5C6D183-F1
#
_entry.id   AF-A0A5C6D183-F1
#
_cell.length_a   1.000
_cell.length_b   1.000
_cell.length_c   1.000
_cell.angle_alpha   90.00
_cell.angle_beta   90.00
_cell.angle_gamma   90.00
#
_symmetry.space_group_name_H-M   'P 1'
#
loop_
_entity.id
_entity.type
_entity.pdbx_description
1 polymer ?
#
loop_
_entity_poly.entity_id
_entity_poly.type
_entity_poly.pdbx_seq_one_letter_code
_entity_poly.pdbx_strand_id
1 'polypeptide(L)'
;MRGVWYFTLPFIFISEGLNKGWIGTVRRGQFSVSVKKMDFYLWFVRNVIGFVRKVNFFGRESLSPFFTNPDVFRRISELNKKANRLVIRLVCEPNSGYNRLMIYNWQQTDWPEFKYDLESVEDILFSFAERMGHVSGLLKGLPEGTQTEAMIDMMVSEAIKTSEIEGEYLSRQDVISSIRKNLGLSQNTAHVKDKKAEGAAELVIDVRDTYAQRLTQDKLFSWHKMIMKGSRGVKIGSWRTHKDPMQVISGLMGKKKIHFEAPPSEFMPEEMKEFIRWFNGTGPGGSNEIKKPPVRSAIAHIYFETIHPFEDGNGRIGRAISEKVLSQGVGRPILLSLSRTIEANRNSYYDALKAAQRSNEITPWINYFVNVILDAQVNTEEQIDFTLKKTKFSDRFRDQLNKRQLRVVLRMLEEGPKGFEGGMSAKKYIAITHTSKATATRDLQDLVEKGAFILSGGGRSTKYQVNLP
;
A
#
# COMPACT_ATOMS: atom_id res chain seq x y z
N MET A 1 -49.66 -32.26 10.35
CA MET A 1 -50.38 -31.31 9.47
C MET A 1 -49.40 -30.22 9.04
N ARG A 2 -49.14 -30.09 7.73
CA ARG A 2 -48.32 -29.01 7.13
C ARG A 2 -49.24 -27.83 6.78
N GLY A 3 -48.78 -26.58 6.98
CA GLY A 3 -49.49 -25.35 6.55
C GLY A 3 -48.76 -24.10 7.06
N VAL A 4 -47.76 -23.58 6.34
CA VAL A 4 -47.84 -22.38 5.47
C VAL A 4 -48.18 -21.09 6.23
N TRP A 5 -47.14 -20.36 6.66
CA TRP A 5 -47.23 -18.95 7.06
C TRP A 5 -45.96 -18.21 6.61
N TYR A 6 -45.91 -17.82 5.33
CA TYR A 6 -45.11 -16.72 4.81
C TYR A 6 -45.90 -16.11 3.65
N PHE A 7 -45.64 -14.84 3.30
CA PHE A 7 -46.21 -14.07 2.18
C PHE A 7 -47.48 -13.23 2.45
N THR A 8 -47.36 -12.13 3.21
CA THR A 8 -48.35 -11.02 3.18
C THR A 8 -47.85 -9.77 2.44
N LEU A 9 -46.57 -9.40 2.56
CA LEU A 9 -46.03 -8.23 1.83
C LEU A 9 -45.98 -8.44 0.30
N PRO A 10 -45.50 -9.58 -0.24
CA PRO A 10 -45.38 -9.74 -1.70
C PRO A 10 -46.74 -9.76 -2.40
N PHE A 11 -47.81 -10.15 -1.71
CA PHE A 11 -49.15 -10.28 -2.29
C PHE A 11 -49.83 -8.93 -2.56
N ILE A 12 -49.61 -7.92 -1.70
CA ILE A 12 -50.18 -6.57 -1.87
C ILE A 12 -49.61 -5.89 -3.12
N PHE A 13 -48.28 -5.99 -3.31
CA PHE A 13 -47.60 -5.39 -4.47
C PHE A 13 -47.92 -6.10 -5.79
N ILE A 14 -48.15 -7.42 -5.75
CA ILE A 14 -48.57 -8.20 -6.92
C ILE A 14 -50.03 -7.88 -7.29
N SER A 15 -50.91 -7.73 -6.29
CA SER A 15 -52.32 -7.36 -6.49
C SER A 15 -52.48 -5.97 -7.12
N GLU A 16 -51.75 -4.96 -6.66
CA GLU A 16 -51.76 -3.63 -7.27
C GLU A 16 -51.13 -3.60 -8.68
N GLY A 17 -50.06 -4.38 -8.90
CA GLY A 17 -49.43 -4.51 -10.21
C GLY A 17 -50.34 -5.16 -11.26
N LEU A 18 -51.18 -6.12 -10.84
CA LEU A 18 -52.23 -6.71 -11.67
C LEU A 18 -53.35 -5.69 -11.97
N ASN A 19 -53.82 -4.94 -10.95
CA ASN A 19 -54.88 -3.93 -11.11
C ASN A 19 -54.49 -2.77 -12.04
N LYS A 20 -53.20 -2.41 -12.08
CA LYS A 20 -52.68 -1.35 -12.97
C LYS A 20 -52.26 -1.85 -14.35
N GLY A 21 -52.51 -3.14 -14.67
CA GLY A 21 -52.22 -3.73 -15.97
C GLY A 21 -50.73 -3.94 -16.26
N TRP A 22 -49.88 -3.94 -15.23
CA TRP A 22 -48.43 -4.06 -15.35
C TRP A 22 -47.92 -5.49 -15.27
N ILE A 23 -48.79 -6.42 -14.86
CA ILE A 23 -48.53 -7.86 -14.74
C ILE A 23 -49.62 -8.59 -15.53
N GLY A 24 -49.24 -9.49 -16.43
CA GLY A 24 -50.17 -10.36 -17.17
C GLY A 24 -50.60 -11.59 -16.37
N THR A 25 -51.70 -12.23 -16.78
CA THR A 25 -52.37 -13.34 -16.06
C THR A 25 -51.43 -14.51 -15.75
N VAL A 26 -51.48 -14.97 -14.49
CA VAL A 26 -50.65 -16.07 -13.97
C VAL A 26 -51.32 -17.42 -14.24
N ARG A 27 -50.68 -18.31 -15.02
CA ARG A 27 -50.98 -19.75 -15.01
C ARG A 27 -49.87 -20.51 -14.27
N ARG A 28 -50.27 -21.47 -13.43
CA ARG A 28 -49.38 -22.28 -12.58
C ARG A 28 -48.24 -22.89 -13.40
N GLY A 29 -47.00 -22.56 -13.04
CA GLY A 29 -45.83 -23.41 -13.34
C GLY A 29 -44.68 -22.78 -14.13
N GLN A 30 -44.85 -21.64 -14.81
CA GLN A 30 -43.75 -20.99 -15.55
C GLN A 30 -43.85 -19.47 -15.45
N PHE A 31 -42.81 -18.84 -14.89
CA PHE A 31 -42.67 -17.38 -14.90
C PHE A 31 -42.14 -16.94 -16.27
N SER A 32 -43.01 -16.47 -17.16
CA SER A 32 -42.60 -15.60 -18.28
C SER A 32 -43.29 -14.25 -18.10
N VAL A 33 -42.51 -13.20 -17.89
CA VAL A 33 -43.05 -11.84 -17.70
C VAL A 33 -42.65 -10.97 -18.90
N SER A 34 -43.65 -10.55 -19.67
CA SER A 34 -43.53 -9.39 -20.56
C SER A 34 -43.90 -8.16 -19.74
N VAL A 35 -42.90 -7.36 -19.34
CA VAL A 35 -43.09 -6.13 -18.55
C VAL A 35 -42.81 -4.92 -19.43
N LYS A 36 -43.68 -3.92 -19.40
CA LYS A 36 -43.27 -2.52 -19.66
C LYS A 36 -42.37 -2.07 -18.48
N LYS A 37 -41.09 -2.44 -18.55
CA LYS A 37 -40.13 -2.59 -17.42
C LYS A 37 -39.90 -1.37 -16.54
N MET A 38 -40.15 -0.14 -17.00
CA MET A 38 -39.69 1.06 -16.27
C MET A 38 -40.69 1.53 -15.19
N ASP A 39 -41.99 1.52 -15.46
CA ASP A 39 -42.98 2.18 -14.59
C ASP A 39 -43.30 1.39 -13.32
N PHE A 40 -43.43 0.06 -13.41
CA PHE A 40 -43.58 -0.80 -12.24
C PHE A 40 -42.34 -0.73 -11.34
N TYR A 41 -41.16 -0.65 -11.95
CA TYR A 41 -39.89 -0.62 -11.24
C TYR A 41 -39.68 0.69 -10.49
N LEU A 42 -39.95 1.84 -11.13
CA LEU A 42 -39.92 3.16 -10.49
C LEU A 42 -40.96 3.28 -9.37
N TRP A 43 -42.13 2.68 -9.54
CA TRP A 43 -43.17 2.64 -8.51
C TRP A 43 -42.75 1.76 -7.32
N PHE A 44 -42.21 0.56 -7.55
CA PHE A 44 -41.73 -0.34 -6.49
C PHE A 44 -40.62 0.31 -5.66
N VAL A 45 -39.62 0.91 -6.31
CA VAL A 45 -38.50 1.59 -5.64
C VAL A 45 -38.99 2.78 -4.81
N ARG A 46 -39.92 3.60 -5.32
CA ARG A 46 -40.50 4.73 -4.57
C ARG A 46 -41.23 4.28 -3.30
N ASN A 47 -41.99 3.19 -3.38
CA ASN A 47 -42.83 2.75 -2.27
C ASN A 47 -42.04 1.94 -1.22
N VAL A 48 -41.05 1.16 -1.64
CA VAL A 48 -40.15 0.45 -0.71
C VAL A 48 -39.24 1.44 0.02
N ILE A 49 -38.67 2.43 -0.67
CA ILE A 49 -37.88 3.50 -0.03
C ILE A 49 -38.74 4.35 0.92
N GLY A 50 -39.99 4.65 0.54
CA GLY A 50 -40.95 5.34 1.40
C GLY A 50 -41.30 4.55 2.66
N PHE A 51 -41.45 3.23 2.54
CA PHE A 51 -41.70 2.33 3.67
C PHE A 51 -40.49 2.25 4.63
N VAL A 52 -39.27 2.12 4.07
CA VAL A 52 -38.02 2.10 4.85
C VAL A 52 -37.79 3.43 5.59
N ARG A 53 -38.11 4.57 4.98
CA ARG A 53 -38.07 5.88 5.64
C ARG A 53 -39.07 5.99 6.78
N LYS A 54 -40.29 5.45 6.63
CA LYS A 54 -41.29 5.40 7.72
C LYS A 54 -40.82 4.54 8.89
N VAL A 55 -40.19 3.39 8.63
CA VAL A 55 -39.67 2.50 9.69
C VAL A 55 -38.54 3.16 10.49
N ASN A 56 -37.67 3.95 9.85
CA ASN A 56 -36.63 4.71 10.55
C ASN A 56 -37.17 5.96 11.29
N PHE A 57 -38.33 6.50 10.91
CA PHE A 57 -38.89 7.73 11.49
C PHE A 57 -39.71 7.48 12.77
N PHE A 58 -40.26 6.28 12.98
CA PHE A 58 -41.17 6.00 14.11
C PHE A 58 -40.51 5.54 15.42
N GLY A 59 -39.18 5.43 15.49
CA GLY A 59 -38.46 5.10 16.73
C GLY A 59 -38.68 3.66 17.24
N ARG A 60 -37.83 3.22 18.17
CA ARG A 60 -37.77 1.83 18.69
C ARG A 60 -39.04 1.34 19.40
N GLU A 61 -39.95 2.23 19.79
CA GLU A 61 -41.01 1.91 20.75
C GLU A 61 -42.35 1.51 20.12
N SER A 62 -42.51 1.64 18.80
CA SER A 62 -43.78 1.31 18.11
C SER A 62 -43.72 0.10 17.17
N LEU A 63 -42.64 -0.69 17.21
CA LEU A 63 -42.47 -1.89 16.38
C LEU A 63 -42.65 -3.16 17.22
N SER A 64 -43.30 -4.17 16.64
CA SER A 64 -43.63 -5.42 17.35
C SER A 64 -42.38 -6.09 17.96
N PRO A 65 -42.53 -6.94 19.01
CA PRO A 65 -41.42 -7.62 19.70
C PRO A 65 -40.48 -8.43 18.80
N PHE A 66 -40.87 -8.66 17.54
CA PHE A 66 -40.06 -9.31 16.52
C PHE A 66 -38.86 -8.44 16.04
N PHE A 67 -38.98 -7.11 16.09
CA PHE A 67 -37.98 -6.17 15.57
C PHE A 67 -36.95 -5.68 16.61
N THR A 68 -37.11 -6.06 17.88
CA THR A 68 -36.16 -5.75 18.96
C THR A 68 -35.07 -6.82 19.14
N ASN A 69 -35.17 -7.95 18.42
CA ASN A 69 -34.14 -8.99 18.43
C ASN A 69 -32.86 -8.50 17.74
N PRO A 70 -31.71 -8.45 18.44
CA PRO A 70 -30.44 -7.95 17.89
C PRO A 70 -29.97 -8.69 16.63
N ASP A 71 -30.25 -9.99 16.50
CA ASP A 71 -29.87 -10.77 15.32
C ASP A 71 -30.75 -10.48 14.10
N VAL A 72 -32.03 -10.20 14.32
CA VAL A 72 -32.95 -9.77 13.27
C VAL A 72 -32.55 -8.37 12.78
N PHE A 73 -32.22 -7.46 13.70
CA PHE A 73 -31.76 -6.11 13.35
C PHE A 73 -30.43 -6.13 12.61
N ARG A 74 -29.47 -6.98 13.02
CA ARG A 74 -28.20 -7.20 12.32
C ARG A 74 -28.43 -7.73 10.90
N ARG A 75 -29.31 -8.72 10.73
CA ARG A 75 -29.68 -9.26 9.40
C ARG A 75 -30.38 -8.21 8.53
N ILE A 76 -31.24 -7.37 9.10
CA ILE A 76 -31.90 -6.26 8.39
C ILE A 76 -30.88 -5.19 7.97
N SER A 77 -29.91 -4.85 8.83
CA SER A 77 -28.83 -3.92 8.51
C SER A 77 -27.95 -4.44 7.36
N GLU A 78 -27.59 -5.72 7.40
CA GLU A 78 -26.85 -6.40 6.32
C GLU A 78 -27.65 -6.46 5.01
N LEU A 79 -28.95 -6.73 5.08
CA LEU A 79 -29.84 -6.68 3.92
C LEU A 79 -29.98 -5.27 3.36
N ASN A 80 -30.04 -4.23 4.21
CA ASN A 80 -30.08 -2.83 3.77
C ASN A 80 -28.77 -2.40 3.10
N LYS A 81 -27.60 -2.83 3.59
CA LYS A 81 -26.30 -2.59 2.92
C LYS A 81 -26.28 -3.25 1.54
N LYS A 82 -26.73 -4.51 1.44
CA LYS A 82 -26.84 -5.24 0.16
C LYS A 82 -27.83 -4.58 -0.80
N ALA A 83 -28.99 -4.12 -0.30
CA ALA A 83 -30.00 -3.43 -1.08
C ALA A 83 -29.50 -2.06 -1.58
N ASN A 84 -28.83 -1.26 -0.75
CA ASN A 84 -28.26 0.02 -1.16
C ASN A 84 -27.19 -0.15 -2.25
N ARG A 85 -26.33 -1.17 -2.16
CA ARG A 85 -25.37 -1.51 -3.22
C ARG A 85 -26.07 -1.93 -4.53
N LEU A 86 -27.19 -2.67 -4.43
CA LEU A 86 -28.00 -3.05 -5.59
C LEU A 86 -28.73 -1.84 -6.22
N VAL A 87 -29.13 -0.85 -5.43
CA VAL A 87 -29.75 0.39 -5.94
C VAL A 87 -28.73 1.26 -6.68
N ILE A 88 -27.48 1.36 -6.19
CA ILE A 88 -26.37 2.03 -6.91
C ILE A 88 -26.15 1.40 -8.29
N ARG A 89 -26.20 0.07 -8.40
CA ARG A 89 -26.12 -0.68 -9.68
C ARG A 89 -27.17 -0.25 -10.70
N LEU A 90 -28.33 0.26 -10.28
CA LEU A 90 -29.49 0.50 -11.14
C LEU A 90 -29.80 1.99 -11.36
N VAL A 91 -29.33 2.88 -10.49
CA VAL A 91 -29.59 4.33 -10.56
C VAL A 91 -28.50 5.08 -11.35
N CYS A 92 -27.27 4.57 -11.39
CA CYS A 92 -26.14 5.28 -12.00
C CYS A 92 -25.97 5.09 -13.52
N GLU A 93 -26.82 4.32 -14.21
CA GLU A 93 -26.68 4.09 -15.66
C GLU A 93 -27.99 4.26 -16.46
N PRO A 94 -28.20 5.42 -17.09
CA PRO A 94 -29.05 5.51 -18.27
C PRO A 94 -28.22 5.15 -19.52
N ASN A 95 -28.59 4.03 -20.17
CA ASN A 95 -28.29 3.67 -21.56
C ASN A 95 -27.02 4.26 -22.22
N SER A 96 -25.94 3.49 -22.28
CA SER A 96 -25.05 3.49 -23.45
C SER A 96 -24.56 2.08 -23.72
N GLY A 97 -24.86 1.56 -24.91
CA GLY A 97 -24.41 0.24 -25.34
C GLY A 97 -22.89 0.21 -25.50
N TYR A 98 -22.32 -0.99 -25.32
CA TYR A 98 -20.89 -1.32 -25.42
C TYR A 98 -19.98 -0.84 -24.28
N ASN A 99 -20.17 -1.43 -23.09
CA ASN A 99 -19.07 -1.89 -22.25
C ASN A 99 -19.60 -2.99 -21.32
N ARG A 100 -18.91 -4.13 -21.21
CA ARG A 100 -19.11 -4.98 -20.02
C ARG A 100 -18.73 -4.09 -18.83
N LEU A 101 -19.74 -3.66 -18.07
CA LEU A 101 -19.61 -2.99 -16.77
C LEU A 101 -18.49 -3.65 -15.97
N MET A 102 -17.36 -2.97 -15.86
CA MET A 102 -16.25 -3.44 -15.06
C MET A 102 -16.61 -3.18 -13.60
N ILE A 103 -17.10 -4.22 -12.92
CA ILE A 103 -17.48 -4.14 -11.51
C ILE A 103 -16.20 -4.10 -10.67
N TYR A 104 -15.98 -3.00 -9.94
CA TYR A 104 -14.90 -2.93 -8.96
C TYR A 104 -15.19 -3.84 -7.76
N ASN A 105 -14.16 -4.34 -7.11
CA ASN A 105 -14.27 -5.28 -5.98
C ASN A 105 -15.23 -4.80 -4.88
N TRP A 106 -15.19 -3.51 -4.52
CA TRP A 106 -16.07 -2.93 -3.50
C TRP A 106 -17.55 -2.88 -3.87
N GLN A 107 -17.87 -2.98 -5.16
CA GLN A 107 -19.24 -3.03 -5.67
C GLN A 107 -19.83 -4.45 -5.62
N GLN A 108 -19.00 -5.47 -5.35
CA GLN A 108 -19.45 -6.85 -5.27
C GLN A 108 -20.18 -7.13 -3.96
N THR A 109 -21.09 -8.10 -3.98
CA THR A 109 -21.98 -8.40 -2.85
C THR A 109 -21.26 -8.96 -1.64
N ASP A 110 -20.08 -9.55 -1.85
CA ASP A 110 -19.23 -10.11 -0.81
C ASP A 110 -18.16 -9.12 -0.34
N TRP A 111 -18.10 -7.86 -0.79
CA TRP A 111 -17.15 -6.88 -0.22
C TRP A 111 -17.42 -6.64 1.28
N PRO A 112 -16.40 -6.70 2.18
CA PRO A 112 -14.96 -6.85 1.94
C PRO A 112 -14.37 -8.26 2.22
N GLU A 113 -15.16 -9.32 2.03
CA GLU A 113 -14.76 -10.71 2.24
C GLU A 113 -13.83 -11.21 1.12
N PHE A 114 -12.52 -11.09 1.34
CA PHE A 114 -11.51 -11.60 0.42
C PHE A 114 -11.37 -13.12 0.47
N LYS A 115 -11.28 -13.75 -0.70
CA LYS A 115 -10.98 -15.17 -0.90
C LYS A 115 -9.61 -15.29 -1.56
N TYR A 116 -8.82 -16.26 -1.13
CA TYR A 116 -7.51 -16.52 -1.70
C TYR A 116 -7.07 -17.95 -1.40
N ASP A 117 -6.24 -18.48 -2.29
CA ASP A 117 -5.51 -19.72 -2.13
C ASP A 117 -4.03 -19.41 -1.84
N LEU A 118 -3.35 -20.31 -1.11
CA LEU A 118 -1.95 -20.14 -0.70
C LEU A 118 -1.01 -21.19 -1.31
N GLU A 119 -1.51 -22.18 -2.06
CA GLU A 119 -0.74 -23.32 -2.56
C GLU A 119 0.51 -22.84 -3.32
N SER A 120 0.34 -21.87 -4.21
CA SER A 120 1.45 -21.33 -5.03
C SER A 120 2.44 -20.41 -4.30
N VAL A 121 2.21 -20.08 -3.01
CA VAL A 121 3.09 -19.18 -2.24
C VAL A 121 3.68 -19.82 -0.98
N GLU A 122 3.40 -21.09 -0.69
CA GLU A 122 3.91 -21.72 0.55
C GLU A 122 5.44 -21.72 0.62
N ASP A 123 6.12 -22.11 -0.45
CA ASP A 123 7.59 -22.10 -0.55
C ASP A 123 8.17 -20.69 -0.45
N ILE A 124 7.47 -19.70 -1.00
CA ILE A 124 7.87 -18.28 -0.96
C ILE A 124 7.76 -17.75 0.48
N LEU A 125 6.70 -18.12 1.20
CA LEU A 125 6.51 -17.76 2.61
C LEU A 125 7.58 -18.40 3.50
N PHE A 126 7.95 -19.65 3.24
CA PHE A 126 9.06 -20.32 3.93
C PHE A 126 10.39 -19.60 3.65
N SER A 127 10.69 -19.32 2.39
CA SER A 127 11.90 -18.59 1.97
C SER A 127 11.99 -17.21 2.61
N PHE A 128 10.86 -16.50 2.70
CA PHE A 128 10.79 -15.21 3.40
C PHE A 128 11.15 -15.35 4.88
N ALA A 129 10.60 -16.35 5.58
CA ALA A 129 10.87 -16.58 6.99
C ALA A 129 12.35 -16.94 7.25
N GLU A 130 12.94 -17.80 6.41
CA GLU A 130 14.36 -18.17 6.48
C GLU A 130 15.25 -16.93 6.30
N ARG A 131 15.04 -16.14 5.25
CA ARG A 131 15.82 -14.93 4.98
C ARG A 131 15.63 -13.85 6.04
N MET A 132 14.44 -13.72 6.61
CA MET A 132 14.20 -12.86 7.77
C MET A 132 15.02 -13.29 8.99
N GLY A 133 15.12 -14.60 9.22
CA GLY A 133 16.00 -15.18 10.24
C GLY A 133 17.48 -14.89 9.95
N HIS A 134 17.91 -15.09 8.71
CA HIS A 134 19.29 -14.82 8.30
C HIS A 134 19.67 -13.35 8.48
N VAL A 135 18.86 -12.42 7.95
CA VAL A 135 19.05 -10.97 8.13
C VAL A 135 19.06 -10.59 9.61
N SER A 136 18.22 -11.21 10.43
CA SER A 136 18.30 -11.03 11.89
C SER A 136 19.67 -11.39 12.46
N GLY A 137 20.21 -12.53 12.04
CA GLY A 137 21.48 -13.04 12.52
C GLY A 137 22.62 -12.13 12.11
N LEU A 138 22.66 -11.74 10.83
CA LEU A 138 23.64 -10.81 10.28
C LEU A 138 23.64 -9.50 11.05
N LEU A 139 22.48 -8.88 11.25
CA LEU A 139 22.35 -7.61 11.97
C LEU A 139 22.82 -7.71 13.42
N LYS A 140 22.44 -8.76 14.15
CA LYS A 140 22.88 -8.96 15.54
C LYS A 140 24.40 -9.15 15.66
N GLY A 141 25.04 -9.66 14.62
CA GLY A 141 26.50 -9.82 14.56
C GLY A 141 27.27 -8.52 14.30
N LEU A 142 26.59 -7.42 13.95
CA LEU A 142 27.26 -6.16 13.62
C LEU A 142 27.56 -5.33 14.87
N PRO A 143 28.61 -4.50 14.84
CA PRO A 143 28.76 -3.42 15.81
C PRO A 143 27.52 -2.52 15.84
N GLU A 144 27.13 -2.02 17.02
CA GLU A 144 25.92 -1.22 17.22
C GLU A 144 25.83 0.00 16.28
N GLY A 145 26.96 0.68 16.04
CA GLY A 145 27.03 1.78 15.08
C GLY A 145 26.69 1.34 13.66
N THR A 146 27.17 0.17 13.22
CA THR A 146 26.86 -0.38 11.90
C THR A 146 25.42 -0.85 11.79
N GLN A 147 24.84 -1.42 12.85
CA GLN A 147 23.40 -1.75 12.89
C GLN A 147 22.56 -0.49 12.68
N THR A 148 22.93 0.59 13.37
CA THR A 148 22.24 1.89 13.29
C THR A 148 22.35 2.49 11.90
N GLU A 149 23.53 2.48 11.26
CA GLU A 149 23.66 2.96 9.88
C GLU A 149 22.87 2.12 8.88
N ALA A 150 22.89 0.79 8.99
CA ALA A 150 22.10 -0.08 8.11
C ALA A 150 20.59 0.19 8.25
N MET A 151 20.12 0.45 9.47
CA MET A 151 18.75 0.86 9.74
C MET A 151 18.41 2.21 9.12
N ILE A 152 19.28 3.23 9.30
CA ILE A 152 19.08 4.56 8.71
C ILE A 152 19.03 4.47 7.19
N ASP A 153 19.95 3.75 6.57
CA ASP A 153 19.98 3.58 5.10
C ASP A 153 18.69 2.95 4.58
N MET A 154 18.13 1.96 5.30
CA MET A 154 16.86 1.35 4.94
C MET A 154 15.69 2.33 5.06
N MET A 155 15.60 3.06 6.18
CA MET A 155 14.54 4.06 6.40
C MET A 155 14.57 5.20 5.38
N VAL A 156 15.77 5.66 5.04
CA VAL A 156 15.99 6.66 4.01
C VAL A 156 15.53 6.13 2.65
N SER A 157 15.93 4.90 2.30
CA SER A 157 15.49 4.26 1.05
C SER A 157 13.97 4.21 0.98
N GLU A 158 13.32 3.78 2.05
CA GLU A 158 11.87 3.69 2.11
C GLU A 158 11.19 5.07 1.97
N ALA A 159 11.61 6.07 2.74
CA ALA A 159 11.04 7.42 2.71
C ALA A 159 11.15 8.08 1.33
N ILE A 160 12.28 7.88 0.64
CA ILE A 160 12.49 8.42 -0.71
C ILE A 160 11.68 7.64 -1.73
N LYS A 161 11.80 6.31 -1.75
CA LYS A 161 11.18 5.46 -2.78
C LYS A 161 9.67 5.45 -2.71
N THR A 162 9.10 5.52 -1.51
CA THR A 162 7.65 5.65 -1.34
C THR A 162 7.12 6.95 -1.93
N SER A 163 7.91 8.02 -1.89
CA SER A 163 7.53 9.33 -2.46
C SER A 163 7.74 9.36 -3.98
N GLU A 164 8.82 8.76 -4.48
CA GLU A 164 9.11 8.69 -5.93
C GLU A 164 8.04 7.91 -6.71
N ILE A 165 7.45 6.86 -6.11
CA ILE A 165 6.31 6.14 -6.71
C ILE A 165 5.15 7.10 -7.01
N GLU A 166 4.89 8.05 -6.12
CA GLU A 166 3.84 9.08 -6.28
C GLU A 166 4.32 10.30 -7.11
N GLY A 167 5.52 10.24 -7.68
CA GLY A 167 6.11 11.33 -8.46
C GLY A 167 6.68 12.47 -7.62
N GLU A 168 6.89 12.27 -6.32
CA GLU A 168 7.50 13.25 -5.42
C GLU A 168 8.99 12.95 -5.18
N TYR A 169 9.85 13.92 -5.47
CA TYR A 169 11.30 13.79 -5.29
C TYR A 169 11.76 14.58 -4.07
N LEU A 170 12.21 13.86 -3.04
CA LEU A 170 12.60 14.45 -1.76
C LEU A 170 14.10 14.77 -1.71
N SER A 171 14.46 15.80 -0.94
CA SER A 171 15.85 16.07 -0.60
C SER A 171 16.44 14.95 0.26
N ARG A 172 17.30 14.12 -0.34
CA ARG A 172 17.95 13.00 0.35
C ARG A 172 18.68 13.43 1.63
N GLN A 173 19.35 14.59 1.61
CA GLN A 173 20.06 15.12 2.77
C GLN A 173 19.10 15.52 3.90
N ASP A 174 17.96 16.11 3.57
CA ASP A 174 16.93 16.49 4.55
C ASP A 174 16.25 15.25 5.14
N VAL A 175 16.02 14.20 4.36
CA VAL A 175 15.51 12.90 4.86
C VAL A 175 16.47 12.28 5.87
N ILE A 176 17.77 12.17 5.52
CA ILE A 176 18.80 11.65 6.45
C ILE A 176 18.84 12.46 7.74
N SER A 177 18.87 13.79 7.61
CA SER A 177 18.98 14.70 8.75
C SER A 177 17.76 14.58 9.67
N SER A 178 16.56 14.46 9.08
CA SER A 178 15.31 14.28 9.81
C SER A 178 15.25 12.93 10.53
N ILE A 179 15.66 11.84 9.87
CA ILE A 179 15.71 10.50 10.49
C ILE A 179 16.70 10.50 11.65
N ARG A 180 17.93 10.99 11.44
CA ARG A 180 18.96 11.06 12.51
C ARG A 180 18.52 11.91 13.70
N LYS A 181 17.84 13.03 13.43
CA LYS A 181 17.25 13.90 14.48
C LYS A 181 16.21 13.12 15.30
N ASN A 182 15.26 12.46 14.64
CA ASN A 182 14.19 11.72 15.32
C ASN A 182 14.73 10.50 16.10
N LEU A 183 15.86 9.92 15.68
CA LEU A 183 16.57 8.87 16.41
C LEU A 183 17.47 9.39 17.55
N GLY A 184 17.58 10.70 17.77
CA GLY A 184 18.44 11.27 18.81
C GLY A 184 19.94 11.24 18.51
N LEU A 185 20.33 11.03 17.25
CA LEU A 185 21.73 10.83 16.83
C LEU A 185 22.45 12.11 16.39
N SER A 186 21.86 13.30 16.58
CA SER A 186 22.44 14.57 16.12
C SER A 186 22.20 15.70 17.11
N GLN A 187 23.27 16.27 17.65
CA GLN A 187 23.22 17.41 18.59
C GLN A 187 23.14 18.79 17.90
N ASN A 188 23.55 18.89 16.63
CA ASN A 188 23.46 20.11 15.81
C ASN A 188 22.72 19.78 14.51
N THR A 189 21.40 19.96 14.50
CA THR A 189 20.60 19.63 13.31
C THR A 189 20.75 20.72 12.27
N ALA A 190 21.28 20.37 11.09
CA ALA A 190 21.15 21.21 9.91
C ALA A 190 19.67 21.59 9.71
N HIS A 191 19.41 22.84 9.33
CA HIS A 191 18.04 23.33 9.14
C HIS A 191 17.37 22.56 7.99
N VAL A 192 16.42 21.68 8.32
CA VAL A 192 15.64 20.92 7.33
C VAL A 192 14.81 21.89 6.51
N LYS A 193 15.07 21.98 5.21
CA LYS A 193 14.37 22.92 4.31
C LYS A 193 13.17 22.27 3.65
N ASP A 194 13.31 21.02 3.23
CA ASP A 194 12.24 20.25 2.61
C ASP A 194 11.27 19.70 3.66
N LYS A 195 10.08 20.31 3.76
CA LYS A 195 9.02 19.88 4.68
C LYS A 195 8.38 18.55 4.32
N LYS A 196 8.42 18.14 3.04
CA LYS A 196 7.95 16.82 2.62
C LYS A 196 8.94 15.75 3.07
N ALA A 197 10.25 16.02 2.96
CA ALA A 197 11.30 15.16 3.49
C ALA A 197 11.19 14.97 5.01
N GLU A 198 10.92 16.05 5.75
CA GLU A 198 10.65 16.00 7.20
C GLU A 198 9.46 15.08 7.52
N GLY A 199 8.34 15.26 6.80
CA GLY A 199 7.13 14.46 6.98
C GLY A 199 7.29 12.99 6.65
N ALA A 200 7.99 12.66 5.55
CA ALA A 200 8.27 11.28 5.17
C ALA A 200 9.17 10.58 6.21
N ALA A 201 10.18 11.29 6.74
CA ALA A 201 11.04 10.76 7.79
C ALA A 201 10.26 10.48 9.09
N GLU A 202 9.37 11.39 9.50
CA GLU A 202 8.53 11.19 10.68
C GLU A 202 7.59 10.00 10.54
N LEU A 203 6.99 9.80 9.36
CA LEU A 203 6.12 8.65 9.11
C LEU A 203 6.88 7.33 9.29
N VAL A 204 8.05 7.19 8.66
CA VAL A 204 8.86 5.96 8.75
C VAL A 204 9.27 5.67 10.20
N ILE A 205 9.66 6.70 10.96
CA ILE A 205 9.98 6.56 12.38
C ILE A 205 8.75 6.17 13.21
N ASP A 206 7.60 6.84 13.02
CA ASP A 206 6.40 6.53 13.80
C ASP A 206 5.86 5.13 13.49
N VAL A 207 5.91 4.67 12.24
CA VAL A 207 5.55 3.29 11.86
C VAL A 207 6.45 2.29 12.59
N ARG A 208 7.77 2.53 12.59
CA ARG A 208 8.76 1.71 13.27
C ARG A 208 8.54 1.68 14.78
N ASP A 209 8.36 2.83 15.43
CA ASP A 209 8.27 2.92 16.90
C ASP A 209 6.91 2.44 17.42
N THR A 210 5.85 2.61 16.64
CA THR A 210 4.49 2.23 17.05
C THR A 210 4.01 0.94 16.41
N TYR A 211 4.89 0.14 15.79
CA TYR A 211 4.53 -1.06 15.04
C TYR A 211 3.63 -2.01 15.83
N ALA A 212 3.91 -2.24 17.11
CA ALA A 212 3.17 -3.15 17.97
C ALA A 212 1.79 -2.60 18.40
N GLN A 213 1.58 -1.29 18.33
CA GLN A 213 0.32 -0.67 18.75
C GLN A 213 -0.83 -1.02 17.81
N ARG A 214 -2.06 -1.00 18.34
CA ARG A 214 -3.29 -1.14 17.54
C ARG A 214 -3.41 0.00 16.54
N LEU A 215 -3.96 -0.28 15.36
CA LEU A 215 -4.28 0.77 14.38
C LEU A 215 -5.55 1.49 14.81
N THR A 216 -5.53 2.82 14.79
CA THR A 216 -6.69 3.67 15.12
C THR A 216 -6.91 4.71 14.04
N GLN A 217 -8.10 5.30 14.01
CA GLN A 217 -8.40 6.43 13.12
C GLN A 217 -7.43 7.59 13.37
N ASP A 218 -7.18 7.94 14.63
CA ASP A 218 -6.28 9.05 14.97
C ASP A 218 -4.84 8.77 14.53
N LYS A 219 -4.39 7.51 14.59
CA LYS A 219 -3.08 7.13 14.05
C LYS A 219 -3.02 7.32 12.54
N LEU A 220 -4.03 6.90 11.79
CA LEU A 220 -4.11 7.14 10.35
C LEU A 220 -4.16 8.64 10.01
N PHE A 221 -4.89 9.44 10.78
CA PHE A 221 -4.90 10.90 10.63
C PHE A 221 -3.56 11.54 10.97
N SER A 222 -2.86 11.03 11.97
CA SER A 222 -1.49 11.47 12.30
C SER A 222 -0.53 11.16 11.16
N TRP A 223 -0.56 9.95 10.61
CA TRP A 223 0.23 9.57 9.44
C TRP A 223 -0.07 10.45 8.23
N HIS A 224 -1.34 10.74 7.98
CA HIS A 224 -1.72 11.66 6.91
C HIS A 224 -1.20 13.08 7.17
N LYS A 225 -1.21 13.58 8.40
CA LYS A 225 -0.60 14.88 8.75
C LYS A 225 0.90 14.89 8.50
N MET A 226 1.61 13.80 8.83
CA MET A 226 3.06 13.67 8.60
C MET A 226 3.36 13.71 7.11
N ILE A 227 2.74 12.85 6.30
CA ILE A 227 3.08 12.72 4.87
C ILE A 227 2.65 13.93 4.03
N MET A 228 1.67 14.71 4.51
CA MET A 228 1.20 15.91 3.84
C MET A 228 1.87 17.20 4.31
N LYS A 229 2.93 17.13 5.13
CA LYS A 229 3.71 18.31 5.50
C LYS A 229 4.23 19.04 4.25
N GLY A 230 3.97 20.35 4.18
CA GLY A 230 4.36 21.18 3.04
C GLY A 230 3.39 21.11 1.84
N SER A 231 2.41 20.21 1.85
CA SER A 231 1.35 20.15 0.84
C SER A 231 0.28 21.22 1.09
N ARG A 232 -0.39 21.67 0.02
CA ARG A 232 -1.45 22.68 0.06
C ARG A 232 -2.64 22.21 -0.78
N GLY A 233 -3.83 22.72 -0.49
CA GLY A 233 -5.02 22.51 -1.34
C GLY A 233 -5.76 21.18 -1.14
N VAL A 234 -5.45 20.45 -0.06
CA VAL A 234 -6.13 19.19 0.32
C VAL A 234 -6.47 19.19 1.79
N LYS A 235 -7.50 18.44 2.17
CA LYS A 235 -7.94 18.34 3.57
C LYS A 235 -7.06 17.35 4.34
N ILE A 236 -6.16 17.87 5.15
CA ILE A 236 -5.16 17.07 5.89
C ILE A 236 -5.74 16.50 7.19
N GLY A 237 -5.40 15.24 7.50
CA GLY A 237 -5.75 14.60 8.76
C GLY A 237 -7.24 14.29 8.94
N SER A 238 -7.97 14.05 7.84
CA SER A 238 -9.37 13.63 7.87
C SER A 238 -9.74 12.81 6.62
N TRP A 239 -10.79 12.01 6.70
CA TRP A 239 -11.37 11.34 5.52
C TRP A 239 -11.84 12.35 4.47
N ARG A 240 -11.79 11.94 3.21
CA ARG A 240 -12.38 12.71 2.10
C ARG A 240 -13.90 12.83 2.26
N THR A 241 -14.44 13.97 1.87
CA THR A 241 -15.87 14.31 2.00
C THR A 241 -16.49 14.87 0.73
N HIS A 242 -15.73 14.94 -0.37
CA HIS A 242 -16.24 15.47 -1.65
C HIS A 242 -17.28 14.53 -2.27
N LYS A 243 -18.24 15.11 -3.00
CA LYS A 243 -19.32 14.35 -3.66
C LYS A 243 -18.88 13.70 -4.96
N ASP A 244 -17.85 14.25 -5.60
CA ASP A 244 -17.36 13.74 -6.87
C ASP A 244 -16.73 12.34 -6.69
N PRO A 245 -16.75 11.47 -7.71
CA PRO A 245 -16.08 10.19 -7.63
C PRO A 245 -14.57 10.33 -7.43
N MET A 246 -14.01 9.59 -6.48
CA MET A 246 -12.56 9.46 -6.32
C MET A 246 -12.05 8.45 -7.34
N GLN A 247 -11.37 8.93 -8.38
CA GLN A 247 -10.92 8.11 -9.50
C GLN A 247 -9.40 8.13 -9.65
N VAL A 248 -8.82 6.95 -9.81
CA VAL A 248 -7.43 6.80 -10.26
C VAL A 248 -7.43 6.92 -11.78
N ILE A 249 -6.89 8.02 -12.29
CA ILE A 249 -6.89 8.36 -13.73
C ILE A 249 -5.47 8.42 -14.31
N SER A 250 -5.34 8.08 -15.59
CA SER A 250 -4.15 8.40 -16.39
C SER A 250 -4.55 9.03 -17.73
N GLY A 251 -3.58 9.60 -18.45
CA GLY A 251 -3.79 10.21 -19.77
C GLY A 251 -3.99 11.73 -19.74
N LEU A 252 -3.81 12.36 -20.91
CA LEU A 252 -3.93 13.81 -21.09
C LEU A 252 -5.36 14.31 -20.89
N MET A 253 -5.53 15.59 -20.56
CA MET A 253 -6.84 16.24 -20.52
C MET A 253 -7.59 15.99 -21.85
N GLY A 254 -8.78 15.40 -21.77
CA GLY A 254 -9.61 15.00 -22.93
C GLY A 254 -9.48 13.54 -23.36
N LYS A 255 -8.47 12.79 -22.90
CA LYS A 255 -8.32 11.33 -23.09
C LYS A 255 -7.99 10.63 -21.77
N LYS A 256 -8.74 10.97 -20.71
CA LYS A 256 -8.57 10.35 -19.39
C LYS A 256 -9.02 8.90 -19.44
N LYS A 257 -8.15 7.98 -19.02
CA LYS A 257 -8.48 6.58 -18.76
C LYS A 257 -8.70 6.41 -17.27
N ILE A 258 -9.91 6.04 -16.87
CA ILE A 258 -10.21 5.68 -15.48
C ILE A 258 -9.69 4.24 -15.26
N HIS A 259 -8.77 4.08 -14.32
CA HIS A 259 -8.22 2.79 -13.93
C HIS A 259 -9.04 2.13 -12.82
N PHE A 260 -9.50 2.95 -11.88
CA PHE A 260 -10.25 2.55 -10.70
C PHE A 260 -11.11 3.73 -10.20
N GLU A 261 -12.25 3.42 -9.60
CA GLU A 261 -13.08 4.36 -8.84
C GLU A 261 -13.28 3.79 -7.43
N ALA A 262 -12.95 4.56 -6.40
CA ALA A 262 -13.08 4.16 -5.01
C ALA A 262 -14.52 4.31 -4.49
N PRO A 263 -14.88 3.70 -3.34
CA PRO A 263 -16.23 3.86 -2.78
C PRO A 263 -16.62 5.33 -2.56
N PRO A 264 -17.90 5.71 -2.68
CA PRO A 264 -18.33 7.09 -2.44
C PRO A 264 -17.93 7.63 -1.06
N SER A 265 -17.62 8.93 -0.98
CA SER A 265 -17.13 9.58 0.24
C SER A 265 -18.10 9.46 1.43
N GLU A 266 -19.40 9.34 1.16
CA GLU A 266 -20.45 9.15 2.17
C GLU A 266 -20.28 7.87 2.99
N PHE A 267 -19.60 6.85 2.45
CA PHE A 267 -19.37 5.58 3.13
C PHE A 267 -18.03 5.51 3.88
N MET A 268 -17.16 6.53 3.74
CA MET A 268 -15.80 6.50 4.30
C MET A 268 -15.72 6.23 5.79
N PRO A 269 -16.56 6.85 6.66
CA PRO A 269 -16.50 6.56 8.09
C PRO A 269 -16.76 5.09 8.42
N GLU A 270 -17.73 4.46 7.77
CA GLU A 270 -18.06 3.05 8.03
C GLU A 270 -17.07 2.08 7.36
N GLU A 271 -16.64 2.35 6.12
CA GLU A 271 -15.60 1.54 5.44
C GLU A 271 -14.29 1.54 6.25
N MET A 272 -13.85 2.70 6.75
CA MET A 272 -12.62 2.79 7.56
C MET A 272 -12.77 2.17 8.94
N LYS A 273 -13.96 2.25 9.54
CA LYS A 273 -14.24 1.58 10.81
C LYS A 273 -14.17 0.06 10.68
N GLU A 274 -14.72 -0.50 9.60
CA GLU A 274 -14.63 -1.94 9.32
C GLU A 274 -13.19 -2.35 8.95
N PHE A 275 -12.47 -1.56 8.18
CA PHE A 275 -11.05 -1.79 7.91
C PHE A 275 -10.22 -1.83 9.21
N ILE A 276 -10.38 -0.85 10.10
CA ILE A 276 -9.64 -0.80 11.38
C ILE A 276 -10.01 -2.00 12.27
N ARG A 277 -11.29 -2.41 12.29
CA ARG A 277 -11.76 -3.59 13.01
C ARG A 277 -11.08 -4.85 12.45
N TRP A 278 -11.10 -5.02 11.13
CA TRP A 278 -10.45 -6.14 10.43
C TRP A 278 -8.95 -6.16 10.69
N PHE A 279 -8.26 -5.01 10.57
CA PHE A 279 -6.83 -4.88 10.75
C PHE A 279 -6.43 -5.37 12.14
N ASN A 280 -7.11 -4.89 13.18
CA ASN A 280 -6.79 -5.26 14.55
C ASN A 280 -7.25 -6.67 14.93
N GLY A 281 -8.33 -7.18 14.33
CA GLY A 281 -8.84 -8.53 14.57
C GLY A 281 -7.99 -9.63 13.92
N THR A 282 -7.27 -9.30 12.84
CA THR A 282 -6.36 -10.21 12.13
C THR A 282 -4.90 -10.12 12.57
N GLY A 283 -4.55 -9.14 13.40
CA GLY A 283 -3.21 -8.98 13.96
C GLY A 283 -2.87 -10.02 15.04
N PRO A 284 -1.62 -10.02 15.53
CA PRO A 284 -1.17 -10.96 16.55
C PRO A 284 -2.09 -10.97 17.79
N GLY A 285 -2.54 -12.16 18.20
CA GLY A 285 -3.47 -12.33 19.33
C GLY A 285 -4.92 -11.83 19.09
N GLY A 286 -5.27 -11.50 17.83
CA GLY A 286 -6.63 -11.12 17.44
C GLY A 286 -7.58 -12.32 17.27
N SER A 287 -8.88 -12.04 17.17
CA SER A 287 -9.93 -13.07 17.08
C SER A 287 -9.89 -13.89 15.78
N ASN A 288 -9.35 -13.31 14.70
CA ASN A 288 -9.26 -13.93 13.37
C ASN A 288 -7.82 -13.79 12.85
N GLU A 289 -6.83 -14.10 13.70
CA GLU A 289 -5.41 -13.90 13.43
C GLU A 289 -4.98 -14.54 12.10
N ILE A 290 -4.29 -13.74 11.26
CA ILE A 290 -3.60 -14.25 10.06
C ILE A 290 -2.11 -14.38 10.40
N LYS A 291 -1.69 -15.60 10.71
CA LYS A 291 -0.33 -15.92 11.20
C LYS A 291 0.79 -15.78 10.15
N LYS A 292 0.44 -15.55 8.88
CA LYS A 292 1.38 -15.39 7.76
C LYS A 292 1.53 -13.89 7.45
N PRO A 293 2.57 -13.19 7.94
CA PRO A 293 2.65 -11.73 7.85
C PRO A 293 2.64 -11.19 6.40
N PRO A 294 3.32 -11.81 5.42
CA PRO A 294 3.25 -11.36 4.02
C PRO A 294 1.83 -11.43 3.44
N VAL A 295 1.08 -12.49 3.76
CA VAL A 295 -0.33 -12.64 3.32
C VAL A 295 -1.20 -11.55 3.94
N ARG A 296 -1.10 -11.37 5.27
CA ARG A 296 -1.85 -10.30 5.96
C ARG A 296 -1.50 -8.92 5.40
N SER A 297 -0.23 -8.69 5.08
CA SER A 297 0.25 -7.43 4.51
C SER A 297 -0.36 -7.18 3.15
N ALA A 298 -0.37 -8.19 2.27
CA ALA A 298 -1.00 -8.10 0.96
C ALA A 298 -2.48 -7.73 1.06
N ILE A 299 -3.23 -8.39 1.96
CA ILE A 299 -4.66 -8.13 2.16
C ILE A 299 -4.89 -6.72 2.72
N ALA A 300 -4.11 -6.31 3.73
CA ALA A 300 -4.25 -4.99 4.33
C ALA A 300 -4.00 -3.88 3.32
N HIS A 301 -3.01 -4.08 2.45
CA HIS A 301 -2.65 -3.14 1.40
C HIS A 301 -3.79 -2.97 0.39
N ILE A 302 -4.25 -4.06 -0.25
CA ILE A 302 -5.33 -3.96 -1.24
C ILE A 302 -6.62 -3.43 -0.63
N TYR A 303 -6.94 -3.80 0.62
CA TYR A 303 -8.14 -3.32 1.29
C TYR A 303 -8.07 -1.80 1.48
N PHE A 304 -6.96 -1.27 2.01
CA PHE A 304 -6.78 0.16 2.20
C PHE A 304 -6.78 0.93 0.88
N GLU A 305 -6.03 0.45 -0.13
CA GLU A 305 -5.94 1.07 -1.45
C GLU A 305 -7.29 1.09 -2.20
N THR A 306 -8.12 0.06 -2.01
CA THR A 306 -9.49 0.01 -2.54
C THR A 306 -10.39 1.06 -1.87
N ILE A 307 -10.35 1.23 -0.54
CA ILE A 307 -11.17 2.24 0.15
C ILE A 307 -10.75 3.65 -0.28
N HIS A 308 -9.44 3.88 -0.38
CA HIS A 308 -8.82 5.14 -0.80
C HIS A 308 -9.36 6.35 0.01
N PRO A 309 -9.16 6.37 1.34
CA PRO A 309 -9.94 7.21 2.25
C PRO A 309 -9.52 8.69 2.30
N PHE A 310 -8.35 9.05 1.79
CA PHE A 310 -7.84 10.42 1.77
C PHE A 310 -7.93 11.04 0.38
N GLU A 311 -7.85 12.37 0.29
CA GLU A 311 -7.80 13.07 -1.00
C GLU A 311 -6.47 12.87 -1.73
N ASP A 312 -5.39 12.66 -0.98
CA ASP A 312 -4.04 12.36 -1.45
C ASP A 312 -3.27 11.60 -0.34
N GLY A 313 -2.11 11.02 -0.65
CA GLY A 313 -1.25 10.33 0.31
C GLY A 313 -1.64 8.87 0.59
N ASN A 314 -2.68 8.35 -0.07
CA ASN A 314 -3.17 6.98 0.13
C ASN A 314 -2.07 5.94 -0.12
N GLY A 315 -1.39 5.97 -1.26
CA GLY A 315 -0.34 5.00 -1.61
C GLY A 315 0.77 4.90 -0.56
N ARG A 316 1.23 6.05 -0.06
CA ARG A 316 2.28 6.14 0.98
C ARG A 316 1.81 5.55 2.31
N ILE A 317 0.56 5.83 2.70
CA ILE A 317 -0.04 5.25 3.90
C ILE A 317 -0.30 3.75 3.73
N GLY A 318 -0.74 3.30 2.56
CA GLY A 318 -0.94 1.88 2.25
C GLY A 318 0.35 1.07 2.39
N ARG A 319 1.48 1.63 1.94
CA ARG A 319 2.80 1.00 2.12
C ARG A 319 3.27 1.02 3.59
N ALA A 320 3.04 2.11 4.32
CA ALA A 320 3.27 2.17 5.77
C ALA A 320 2.44 1.13 6.55
N ILE A 321 1.18 0.91 6.15
CA ILE A 321 0.31 -0.15 6.70
C ILE A 321 0.92 -1.53 6.46
N SER A 322 1.41 -1.80 5.24
CA SER A 322 2.09 -3.06 4.91
C SER A 322 3.29 -3.31 5.83
N GLU A 323 4.16 -2.32 5.99
CA GLU A 323 5.33 -2.44 6.88
C GLU A 323 4.95 -2.64 8.34
N LYS A 324 3.93 -1.94 8.83
CA LYS A 324 3.39 -2.15 10.17
C LYS A 324 2.90 -3.59 10.34
N VAL A 325 2.18 -4.14 9.36
CA VAL A 325 1.70 -5.53 9.40
C VAL A 325 2.84 -6.52 9.48
N LEU A 326 3.87 -6.35 8.65
CA LEU A 326 5.04 -7.21 8.65
C LEU A 326 5.78 -7.13 9.99
N SER A 327 5.99 -5.92 10.50
CA SER A 327 6.63 -5.69 11.81
C SER A 327 5.84 -6.32 12.96
N GLN A 328 4.51 -6.19 12.95
CA GLN A 328 3.64 -6.85 13.94
C GLN A 328 3.81 -8.37 13.90
N GLY A 329 3.79 -8.96 12.69
CA GLY A 329 3.89 -10.39 12.50
C GLY A 329 5.25 -10.98 12.90
N VAL A 330 6.33 -10.24 12.71
CA VAL A 330 7.69 -10.64 13.13
C VAL A 330 7.95 -10.31 14.61
N GLY A 331 7.17 -9.42 15.21
CA GLY A 331 7.30 -9.01 16.61
C GLY A 331 8.38 -7.95 16.87
N ARG A 332 8.91 -7.32 15.83
CA ARG A 332 9.90 -6.23 15.88
C ARG A 332 9.79 -5.35 14.64
N PRO A 333 10.33 -4.11 14.65
CA PRO A 333 10.42 -3.32 13.45
C PRO A 333 11.16 -4.08 12.35
N ILE A 334 10.51 -4.26 11.21
CA ILE A 334 11.13 -4.93 10.08
C ILE A 334 12.16 -4.01 9.43
N LEU A 335 13.30 -4.57 9.05
CA LEU A 335 14.29 -3.89 8.24
C LEU A 335 14.11 -4.37 6.82
N LEU A 336 13.32 -3.64 6.05
CA LEU A 336 13.21 -3.76 4.59
C LEU A 336 12.69 -2.45 3.99
N SER A 337 12.86 -2.27 2.69
CA SER A 337 12.24 -1.19 1.94
C SER A 337 11.35 -1.79 0.86
N LEU A 338 10.05 -1.87 1.16
CA LEU A 338 9.06 -2.40 0.23
C LEU A 338 8.93 -1.46 -0.97
N SER A 339 8.97 -0.15 -0.74
CA SER A 339 8.85 0.84 -1.79
C SER A 339 10.01 0.79 -2.78
N ARG A 340 11.23 0.44 -2.36
CA ARG A 340 12.35 0.27 -3.30
C ARG A 340 12.09 -0.83 -4.33
N THR A 341 11.53 -1.96 -3.90
CA THR A 341 11.17 -3.05 -4.80
C THR A 341 10.00 -2.67 -5.70
N ILE A 342 8.97 -2.03 -5.15
CA ILE A 342 7.81 -1.55 -5.92
C ILE A 342 8.24 -0.51 -6.97
N GLU A 343 9.09 0.46 -6.61
CA GLU A 343 9.54 1.53 -7.51
C GLU A 343 10.30 0.97 -8.72
N ALA A 344 11.17 -0.02 -8.49
CA ALA A 344 11.94 -0.68 -9.53
C ALA A 344 11.07 -1.31 -10.64
N ASN A 345 9.82 -1.68 -10.33
CA ASN A 345 8.85 -2.16 -11.31
C ASN A 345 7.43 -1.62 -11.04
N ARG A 346 7.31 -0.28 -10.94
CA ARG A 346 6.05 0.39 -10.59
C ARG A 346 4.87 0.03 -11.50
N ASN A 347 5.14 -0.22 -12.78
CA ASN A 347 4.10 -0.56 -13.76
C ASN A 347 3.46 -1.90 -13.41
N SER A 348 4.28 -2.92 -13.12
CA SER A 348 3.76 -4.22 -12.69
C SER A 348 2.96 -4.13 -11.40
N TYR A 349 3.36 -3.26 -10.47
CA TYR A 349 2.60 -3.00 -9.24
C TYR A 349 1.21 -2.42 -9.53
N TYR A 350 1.14 -1.35 -10.33
CA TYR A 350 -0.14 -0.74 -10.67
C TYR A 350 -1.04 -1.68 -11.49
N ASP A 351 -0.46 -2.50 -12.38
CA ASP A 351 -1.21 -3.49 -13.16
C ASP A 351 -1.80 -4.59 -12.26
N ALA A 352 -1.01 -5.12 -11.32
CA ALA A 352 -1.45 -6.11 -10.34
C ALA A 352 -2.53 -5.53 -9.39
N LEU A 353 -2.32 -4.32 -8.88
CA LEU A 353 -3.27 -3.63 -8.01
C LEU A 353 -4.61 -3.40 -8.73
N LYS A 354 -4.55 -2.89 -9.96
CA LYS A 354 -5.74 -2.67 -10.79
C LYS A 354 -6.50 -3.96 -11.10
N ALA A 355 -5.80 -5.07 -11.30
CA ALA A 355 -6.44 -6.38 -11.48
C ALA A 355 -7.11 -6.85 -10.19
N ALA A 356 -6.44 -6.71 -9.04
CA ALA A 356 -6.95 -7.06 -7.73
C ALA A 356 -8.20 -6.25 -7.34
N GLN A 357 -8.28 -4.98 -7.77
CA GLN A 357 -9.41 -4.10 -7.53
C GLN A 357 -10.69 -4.45 -8.34
N ARG A 358 -10.70 -5.58 -9.05
CA ARG A 358 -11.84 -6.06 -9.87
C ARG A 358 -12.46 -7.35 -9.36
N SER A 359 -11.91 -7.93 -8.29
CA SER A 359 -12.37 -9.21 -7.73
C SER A 359 -12.12 -9.26 -6.22
N ASN A 360 -13.01 -9.91 -5.46
CA ASN A 360 -12.74 -10.28 -4.07
C ASN A 360 -12.01 -11.65 -3.97
N GLU A 361 -11.89 -12.38 -5.07
CA GLU A 361 -10.89 -13.46 -5.22
C GLU A 361 -9.54 -12.80 -5.57
N ILE A 362 -8.60 -12.84 -4.62
CA ILE A 362 -7.35 -12.09 -4.65
C ILE A 362 -6.12 -12.99 -4.69
N THR A 363 -6.24 -14.29 -5.02
CA THR A 363 -5.08 -15.20 -5.17
C THR A 363 -3.99 -14.60 -6.08
N PRO A 364 -4.31 -14.03 -7.27
CA PRO A 364 -3.27 -13.42 -8.10
C PRO A 364 -2.54 -12.25 -7.42
N TRP A 365 -3.25 -11.49 -6.58
CA TRP A 365 -2.66 -10.40 -5.80
C TRP A 365 -1.79 -10.91 -4.67
N ILE A 366 -2.22 -11.95 -3.95
CA ILE A 366 -1.38 -12.61 -2.94
C ILE A 366 -0.09 -13.12 -3.58
N ASN A 367 -0.19 -13.84 -4.70
CA ASN A 367 0.96 -14.36 -5.43
C ASN A 367 1.94 -13.25 -5.83
N TYR A 368 1.42 -12.16 -6.39
CA TYR A 368 2.23 -11.02 -6.77
C TYR A 368 2.89 -10.35 -5.55
N PHE A 369 2.10 -9.95 -4.55
CA PHE A 369 2.57 -9.09 -3.48
C PHE A 369 3.49 -9.83 -2.49
N VAL A 370 3.27 -11.13 -2.28
CA VAL A 370 4.18 -11.95 -1.45
C VAL A 370 5.55 -12.11 -2.14
N ASN A 371 5.60 -12.25 -3.47
CA ASN A 371 6.87 -12.21 -4.22
C ASN A 371 7.56 -10.84 -4.08
N VAL A 372 6.81 -9.73 -4.18
CA VAL A 372 7.38 -8.38 -3.96
C VAL A 372 7.99 -8.25 -2.56
N ILE A 373 7.35 -8.81 -1.53
CA ILE A 373 7.88 -8.82 -0.16
C ILE A 373 9.15 -9.69 -0.06
N LEU A 374 9.19 -10.86 -0.71
CA LEU A 374 10.39 -11.69 -0.76
C LEU A 374 11.55 -10.96 -1.45
N ASP A 375 11.29 -10.33 -2.59
CA ASP A 375 12.29 -9.54 -3.32
C ASP A 375 12.80 -8.37 -2.49
N ALA A 376 11.92 -7.68 -1.75
CA ALA A 376 12.33 -6.65 -0.78
C ALA A 376 13.23 -7.22 0.32
N GLN A 377 12.97 -8.43 0.79
CA GLN A 377 13.82 -9.11 1.77
C GLN A 377 15.20 -9.46 1.20
N VAL A 378 15.27 -9.98 -0.03
CA VAL A 378 16.52 -10.26 -0.75
C VAL A 378 17.34 -8.98 -0.94
N ASN A 379 16.71 -7.92 -1.43
CA ASN A 379 17.36 -6.61 -1.59
C ASN A 379 17.92 -6.06 -0.27
N THR A 380 17.25 -6.36 0.85
CA THR A 380 17.69 -5.94 2.18
C THR A 380 18.91 -6.72 2.64
N GLU A 381 18.91 -8.04 2.42
CA GLU A 381 20.06 -8.90 2.70
C GLU A 381 21.31 -8.43 1.95
N GLU A 382 21.19 -8.16 0.65
CA GLU A 382 22.27 -7.61 -0.18
C GLU A 382 22.76 -6.24 0.33
N GLN A 383 21.84 -5.38 0.77
CA GLN A 383 22.18 -4.06 1.31
C GLN A 383 22.96 -4.18 2.63
N ILE A 384 22.57 -5.10 3.52
CA ILE A 384 23.25 -5.33 4.80
C ILE A 384 24.65 -5.91 4.55
N ASP A 385 24.77 -6.89 3.66
CA ASP A 385 26.06 -7.44 3.24
C ASP A 385 26.97 -6.37 2.62
N PHE A 386 26.42 -5.50 1.77
CA PHE A 386 27.16 -4.36 1.22
C PHE A 386 27.62 -3.39 2.31
N THR A 387 26.76 -3.03 3.28
CA THR A 387 27.13 -2.17 4.41
C THR A 387 28.25 -2.80 5.24
N LEU A 388 28.18 -4.11 5.48
CA LEU A 388 29.22 -4.88 6.13
C LEU A 388 30.56 -4.80 5.42
N LYS A 389 30.56 -5.08 4.11
CA LYS A 389 31.76 -5.02 3.26
C LYS A 389 32.33 -3.62 3.19
N LYS A 390 31.46 -2.60 3.12
CA LYS A 390 31.83 -1.18 3.18
C LYS A 390 32.51 -0.84 4.50
N THR A 391 31.97 -1.27 5.64
CA THR A 391 32.61 -1.04 6.95
C THR A 391 33.99 -1.69 7.01
N LYS A 392 34.12 -2.97 6.62
CA LYS A 392 35.41 -3.68 6.59
C LYS A 392 36.43 -2.99 5.66
N PHE A 393 35.96 -2.53 4.49
CA PHE A 393 36.78 -1.75 3.57
C PHE A 393 37.26 -0.45 4.23
N SER A 394 36.35 0.32 4.83
CA SER A 394 36.68 1.58 5.48
C SER A 394 37.67 1.39 6.63
N ASP A 395 37.55 0.34 7.43
CA ASP A 395 38.50 0.07 8.52
C ASP A 395 39.87 -0.36 8.01
N ARG A 396 39.92 -1.17 6.94
CA ARG A 396 41.19 -1.57 6.31
C ARG A 396 41.95 -0.39 5.72
N PHE A 397 41.26 0.55 5.07
CA PHE A 397 41.88 1.61 4.26
C PHE A 397 41.83 3.01 4.89
N ARG A 398 41.31 3.15 6.12
CA ARG A 398 41.05 4.42 6.82
C ARG A 398 42.19 5.44 6.68
N ASP A 399 43.41 5.03 7.00
CA ASP A 399 44.58 5.91 7.05
C ASP A 399 45.50 5.76 5.83
N GLN A 400 45.06 5.01 4.81
CA GLN A 400 45.85 4.72 3.61
C GLN A 400 45.45 5.57 2.40
N LEU A 401 44.26 6.16 2.42
CA LEU A 401 43.71 6.90 1.29
C LEU A 401 43.91 8.40 1.46
N ASN A 402 44.39 9.05 0.40
CA ASN A 402 44.43 10.51 0.38
C ASN A 402 43.01 11.11 0.21
N LYS A 403 42.85 12.41 0.46
CA LYS A 403 41.54 13.09 0.41
C LYS A 403 40.79 12.91 -0.93
N ARG A 404 41.50 12.86 -2.06
CA ARG A 404 40.88 12.69 -3.40
C ARG A 404 40.41 11.25 -3.61
N GLN A 405 41.25 10.28 -3.25
CA GLN A 405 40.95 8.87 -3.31
C GLN A 405 39.75 8.53 -2.44
N LEU A 406 39.75 8.99 -1.19
CA LEU A 406 38.64 8.79 -0.27
C LEU A 406 37.34 9.36 -0.84
N ARG A 407 37.35 10.58 -1.41
CA ARG A 407 36.17 11.17 -2.06
C ARG A 407 35.63 10.29 -3.18
N VAL A 408 36.50 9.76 -4.03
CA VAL A 408 36.10 8.92 -5.17
C VAL A 408 35.56 7.57 -4.70
N VAL A 409 36.21 6.94 -3.73
CA VAL A 409 35.75 5.69 -3.13
C VAL A 409 34.36 5.88 -2.49
N LEU A 410 34.19 6.92 -1.67
CA LEU A 410 32.90 7.22 -1.04
C LEU A 410 31.81 7.45 -2.09
N ARG A 411 32.09 8.24 -3.14
CA ARG A 411 31.16 8.44 -4.24
C ARG A 411 30.78 7.13 -4.93
N MET A 412 31.73 6.22 -5.17
CA MET A 412 31.40 4.92 -5.77
C MET A 412 30.55 4.05 -4.85
N LEU A 413 30.83 4.07 -3.54
CA LEU A 413 30.09 3.31 -2.54
C LEU A 413 28.68 3.85 -2.27
N GLU A 414 28.39 5.11 -2.62
CA GLU A 414 27.05 5.69 -2.56
C GLU A 414 26.05 5.01 -3.52
N GLU A 415 26.51 4.32 -4.56
CA GLU A 415 25.63 3.59 -5.50
C GLU A 415 25.07 2.29 -4.91
N GLY A 416 25.57 1.86 -3.74
CA GLY A 416 25.09 0.67 -3.05
C GLY A 416 25.50 -0.65 -3.73
N PRO A 417 24.77 -1.75 -3.47
CA PRO A 417 25.11 -3.11 -3.94
C PRO A 417 25.21 -3.25 -5.46
N LYS A 418 24.47 -2.43 -6.22
CA LYS A 418 24.51 -2.44 -7.70
C LYS A 418 25.85 -1.95 -8.27
N GLY A 419 26.63 -1.25 -7.45
CA GLY A 419 27.94 -0.73 -7.83
C GLY A 419 27.87 0.46 -8.78
N PHE A 420 29.04 1.04 -9.04
CA PHE A 420 29.17 2.25 -9.85
C PHE A 420 29.17 1.93 -11.34
N GLU A 421 28.06 2.24 -12.01
CA GLU A 421 27.77 1.82 -13.39
C GLU A 421 28.92 2.14 -14.36
N GLY A 422 29.34 1.13 -15.13
CA GLY A 422 30.42 1.23 -16.09
C GLY A 422 31.79 1.53 -15.47
N GLY A 423 31.94 1.34 -14.15
CA GLY A 423 33.17 1.47 -13.38
C GLY A 423 33.73 2.89 -13.32
N MET A 424 34.75 3.07 -12.47
CA MET A 424 35.55 4.27 -12.43
C MET A 424 36.51 4.32 -13.62
N SER A 425 36.76 5.51 -14.14
CA SER A 425 37.73 5.77 -15.20
C SER A 425 38.49 7.05 -14.89
N ALA A 426 39.64 7.27 -15.53
CA ALA A 426 40.38 8.53 -15.37
C ALA A 426 39.51 9.76 -15.65
N LYS A 427 38.64 9.70 -16.68
CA LYS A 427 37.70 10.78 -17.00
C LYS A 427 36.72 11.06 -15.87
N LYS A 428 36.11 10.01 -15.29
CA LYS A 428 35.18 10.16 -14.16
C LYS A 428 35.89 10.63 -12.89
N TYR A 429 37.10 10.14 -12.63
CA TYR A 429 37.94 10.56 -11.50
C TYR A 429 38.25 12.06 -11.56
N ILE A 430 38.67 12.56 -12.73
CA ILE A 430 38.93 13.99 -12.96
C ILE A 430 37.66 14.81 -12.72
N ALA A 431 36.50 14.35 -13.20
CA ALA A 431 35.24 15.06 -13.01
C ALA A 431 34.84 15.22 -11.53
N ILE A 432 35.18 14.24 -10.68
CA ILE A 432 34.86 14.24 -9.23
C ILE A 432 35.90 15.05 -8.42
N THR A 433 37.17 15.01 -8.83
CA THR A 433 38.28 15.54 -8.02
C THR A 433 38.87 16.84 -8.55
N HIS A 434 38.52 17.23 -9.78
CA HIS A 434 39.06 18.39 -10.49
C HIS A 434 40.60 18.39 -10.59
N THR A 435 41.21 17.21 -10.70
CA THR A 435 42.67 17.06 -10.81
C THR A 435 43.15 16.86 -12.25
N SER A 436 44.46 16.95 -12.48
CA SER A 436 45.05 16.71 -13.81
C SER A 436 44.97 15.24 -14.21
N LYS A 437 44.98 14.95 -15.51
CA LYS A 437 44.96 13.56 -16.02
C LYS A 437 46.12 12.71 -15.47
N ALA A 438 47.32 13.29 -15.38
CA ALA A 438 48.48 12.60 -14.83
C ALA A 438 48.27 12.23 -13.35
N THR A 439 47.71 13.14 -12.54
CA THR A 439 47.40 12.88 -11.14
C THR A 439 46.30 11.83 -10.98
N ALA A 440 45.24 11.90 -11.80
CA ALA A 440 44.16 10.93 -11.78
C ALA A 440 44.65 9.51 -12.10
N THR A 441 45.49 9.35 -13.13
CA THR A 441 46.07 8.04 -13.46
C THR A 441 46.96 7.52 -12.33
N ARG A 442 47.79 8.38 -11.72
CA ARG A 442 48.65 7.99 -10.59
C ARG A 442 47.82 7.59 -9.36
N ASP A 443 46.79 8.36 -9.01
CA ASP A 443 45.92 8.06 -7.87
C ASP A 443 45.15 6.73 -8.08
N LEU A 444 44.70 6.44 -9.32
CA LEU A 444 44.01 5.20 -9.67
C LEU A 444 44.95 3.99 -9.61
N GLN A 445 46.19 4.14 -10.08
CA GLN A 445 47.21 3.10 -10.00
C GLN A 445 47.58 2.81 -8.54
N ASP A 446 47.80 3.85 -7.73
CA ASP A 446 48.07 3.72 -6.29
C ASP A 446 46.90 3.02 -5.54
N LEU A 447 45.64 3.27 -5.93
CA LEU A 447 44.48 2.55 -5.39
C LEU A 447 44.49 1.05 -5.73
N VAL A 448 44.97 0.67 -6.91
CA VAL A 448 45.13 -0.75 -7.30
C VAL A 448 46.30 -1.39 -6.55
N GLU A 449 47.42 -0.69 -6.41
CA GLU A 449 48.60 -1.16 -5.68
C GLU A 449 48.29 -1.41 -4.19
N LYS A 450 47.48 -0.54 -3.58
CA LYS A 450 46.96 -0.75 -2.22
C LYS A 450 45.95 -1.90 -2.11
N GLY A 451 45.46 -2.41 -3.24
CA GLY A 451 44.39 -3.39 -3.30
C GLY A 451 43.01 -2.82 -2.94
N ALA A 452 42.86 -1.49 -2.91
CA ALA A 452 41.59 -0.82 -2.68
C ALA A 452 40.70 -0.88 -3.93
N PHE A 453 41.30 -0.86 -5.12
CA PHE A 453 40.62 -1.07 -6.40
C PHE A 453 41.05 -2.37 -7.07
N ILE A 454 40.12 -2.99 -7.80
CA ILE A 454 40.40 -4.00 -8.81
C ILE A 454 40.20 -3.40 -10.21
N LEU A 455 40.94 -3.93 -11.17
CA LEU A 455 40.95 -3.46 -12.55
C LEU A 455 40.26 -4.48 -13.45
N SER A 456 39.37 -3.99 -14.33
CA SER A 456 38.72 -4.79 -15.37
C SER A 456 38.86 -4.12 -16.74
N GLY A 457 39.09 -4.93 -17.79
CA GLY A 457 39.37 -4.45 -19.15
C GLY A 457 40.84 -4.03 -19.37
N GLY A 458 41.15 -3.42 -20.52
CA GLY A 458 42.51 -3.04 -20.89
C GLY A 458 42.59 -1.84 -21.84
N GLY A 459 43.66 -1.06 -21.77
CA GLY A 459 43.88 0.11 -22.63
C GLY A 459 42.81 1.20 -22.46
N ARG A 460 42.07 1.52 -23.53
CA ARG A 460 41.01 2.56 -23.50
C ARG A 460 39.73 2.12 -22.79
N SER A 461 39.55 0.82 -22.54
CA SER A 461 38.39 0.26 -21.84
C SER A 461 38.64 -0.02 -20.36
N THR A 462 39.81 0.34 -19.81
CA THR A 462 40.13 0.13 -18.39
C THR A 462 39.10 0.76 -17.46
N LYS A 463 38.48 -0.08 -16.65
CA LYS A 463 37.55 0.27 -15.58
C LYS A 463 38.12 -0.16 -14.24
N TYR A 464 37.86 0.66 -13.21
CA TYR A 464 38.22 0.33 -11.84
C TYR A 464 36.96 0.15 -11.00
N GLN A 465 36.99 -0.83 -10.10
CA GLN A 465 35.92 -1.11 -9.15
C GLN A 465 36.50 -1.15 -7.73
N VAL A 466 35.68 -0.80 -6.73
CA VAL A 466 36.08 -0.93 -5.32
C VAL A 466 36.24 -2.41 -5.00
N ASN A 467 37.36 -2.79 -4.39
CA ASN A 467 37.63 -4.15 -3.96
C ASN A 467 36.98 -4.40 -2.60
N LEU A 468 35.69 -4.72 -2.60
CA LEU A 468 34.96 -5.09 -1.39
C LEU A 468 35.30 -6.54 -0.99
N PRO A 469 35.61 -6.80 0.30
CA PRO A 469 36.05 -8.11 0.78
C PRO A 469 34.95 -9.16 0.86
#